data_AF-A0A7S7L5C2-F1
#
_entry.id   AF-A0A7S7L5C2-F1
#
_cell.length_a   1.000
_cell.length_b   1.000
_cell.length_c   1.000
_cell.angle_alpha   90.00
_cell.angle_beta   90.00
_cell.angle_gamma   90.00
#
_symmetry.space_group_name_H-M   'P 1'
#
loop_
_entity.id
_entity.type
_entity.pdbx_description
1 polymer ?
#
loop_
_entity_poly.entity_id
_entity_poly.type
_entity_poly.pdbx_seq_one_letter_code
_entity_poly.pdbx_strand_id
1 'polypeptide(L)'
;MSNKHLKEKYNETFNIVKKIVNDWDPVGLLPSAPDDEYEFEITRIVSLLSNVDSVNTLSDGIAQIFTKAFDWSFSLEECLPVARIIWAETKQKK
;
A
#
# COMPACT_ATOMS: atom_id res chain seq x y z
N MET A 1 -13.32 -23.02 2.82
CA MET A 1 -13.41 -21.70 2.16
C MET A 1 -12.90 -21.87 0.73
N SER A 2 -13.64 -21.40 -0.28
CA SER A 2 -13.26 -21.56 -1.69
C SER A 2 -12.17 -20.56 -2.09
N ASN A 3 -11.23 -20.95 -2.96
CA ASN A 3 -10.20 -20.06 -3.55
C ASN A 3 -10.80 -18.80 -4.19
N LYS A 4 -12.07 -18.85 -4.63
CA LYS A 4 -12.80 -17.71 -5.17
C LYS A 4 -12.90 -16.54 -4.19
N HIS A 5 -13.26 -16.80 -2.94
CA HIS A 5 -13.46 -15.76 -1.93
C HIS A 5 -12.15 -15.06 -1.53
N LEU A 6 -11.05 -15.81 -1.49
CA LEU A 6 -9.71 -15.24 -1.23
C LEU A 6 -9.28 -14.31 -2.36
N LYS A 7 -9.54 -14.68 -3.61
CA LYS A 7 -9.24 -13.85 -4.78
C LYS A 7 -10.07 -12.57 -4.79
N GLU A 8 -11.36 -12.65 -4.47
CA GLU A 8 -12.24 -11.48 -4.38
C GLU A 8 -11.76 -10.49 -3.31
N LYS A 9 -11.45 -10.99 -2.11
CA LYS A 9 -10.93 -10.17 -1.01
C LYS A 9 -9.58 -9.53 -1.34
N TYR A 10 -8.69 -10.27 -2.00
CA TYR A 10 -7.41 -9.74 -2.47
C TYR A 10 -7.64 -8.60 -3.45
N ASN A 11 -8.48 -8.79 -4.47
CA ASN A 11 -8.77 -7.78 -5.48
C ASN A 11 -9.39 -6.51 -4.87
N GLU A 12 -10.32 -6.66 -3.92
CA GLU A 12 -10.91 -5.53 -3.20
C GLU A 12 -9.84 -4.75 -2.42
N THR A 13 -9.01 -5.46 -1.65
CA THR A 13 -7.91 -4.84 -0.87
C THR A 13 -6.91 -4.16 -1.80
N PHE A 14 -6.54 -4.81 -2.90
CA PHE A 14 -5.62 -4.27 -3.90
C PHE A 14 -6.14 -2.96 -4.50
N ASN A 15 -7.41 -2.92 -4.91
CA ASN A 15 -8.01 -1.71 -5.49
C ASN A 15 -8.09 -0.55 -4.49
N ILE A 16 -8.37 -0.84 -3.21
CA ILE A 16 -8.35 0.17 -2.15
C ILE A 16 -6.94 0.75 -1.99
N VAL A 17 -5.93 -0.11 -1.86
CA VAL A 17 -4.53 0.32 -1.69
C VAL A 17 -4.04 1.06 -2.93
N LYS A 18 -4.37 0.57 -4.14
CA LYS A 18 -4.00 1.21 -5.40
C LYS A 18 -4.49 2.65 -5.48
N LYS A 19 -5.77 2.87 -5.16
CA LYS A 19 -6.33 4.22 -5.16
C LYS A 19 -5.58 5.13 -4.19
N ILE A 20 -5.35 4.67 -2.96
CA ILE A 20 -4.68 5.46 -1.92
C ILE A 20 -3.23 5.80 -2.31
N VAL A 21 -2.50 4.85 -2.90
CA VAL A 21 -1.10 5.05 -3.31
C VAL A 21 -1.02 5.97 -4.53
N ASN A 22 -1.89 5.80 -5.54
CA ASN A 22 -1.93 6.69 -6.70
C ASN A 22 -2.33 8.12 -6.31
N ASP A 23 -3.24 8.28 -5.34
CA ASP A 23 -3.60 9.61 -4.80
C ASP A 23 -2.45 10.23 -3.97
N TRP A 24 -1.62 9.40 -3.31
CA TRP A 24 -0.44 9.84 -2.56
C TRP A 24 0.71 10.25 -3.49
N ASP A 25 0.89 9.54 -4.61
CA ASP A 25 1.89 9.79 -5.66
C ASP A 25 3.28 10.12 -5.09
N PRO A 26 3.94 9.15 -4.43
CA PRO A 26 5.11 9.42 -3.58
C PRO A 26 6.30 10.05 -4.29
N VAL A 27 6.37 9.91 -5.62
CA VAL A 27 7.46 10.45 -6.44
C VAL A 27 6.97 11.38 -7.56
N GLY A 28 5.68 11.73 -7.58
CA GLY A 28 5.13 12.73 -8.50
C GLY A 28 5.09 12.30 -9.96
N LEU A 29 4.83 11.02 -10.24
CA LEU A 29 4.85 10.49 -11.62
C LEU A 29 3.51 10.62 -12.32
N LEU A 30 2.41 10.74 -11.58
CA LEU A 30 1.07 10.77 -12.15
C LEU A 30 0.64 12.22 -12.46
N PRO A 31 -0.07 12.45 -13.60
CA PRO A 31 -0.61 11.49 -14.56
C PRO A 31 0.32 11.22 -15.76
N SER A 32 1.61 11.57 -15.68
CA SER A 32 2.54 11.44 -16.80
C SER A 32 2.97 9.99 -17.05
N ALA A 33 2.93 9.15 -16.01
CA ALA A 33 3.14 7.72 -16.07
C ALA A 33 1.82 6.92 -16.18
N PRO A 34 1.87 5.65 -16.60
CA PRO A 34 0.70 4.76 -16.61
C PRO A 34 0.05 4.55 -15.23
N ASP A 35 -1.24 4.19 -15.22
CA ASP A 35 -2.01 3.94 -13.99
C ASP A 35 -1.51 2.74 -13.15
N ASP A 36 -0.64 1.90 -13.71
CA ASP A 36 -0.01 0.73 -13.08
C ASP A 36 1.42 0.99 -12.59
N GLU A 37 1.89 2.24 -12.59
CA GLU A 37 3.25 2.63 -12.16
C GLU A 37 3.66 2.02 -10.80
N TYR A 38 2.76 2.04 -9.81
CA TYR A 38 3.03 1.52 -8.46
C TYR A 38 2.55 0.09 -8.21
N GLU A 39 2.17 -0.67 -9.25
CA GLU A 39 1.53 -1.98 -9.10
C GLU A 39 2.37 -2.98 -8.28
N PHE A 40 3.70 -2.94 -8.45
CA PHE A 40 4.60 -3.81 -7.70
C PHE A 40 4.63 -3.45 -6.21
N GLU A 41 4.75 -2.16 -5.87
CA GLU A 41 4.76 -1.66 -4.50
C GLU A 41 3.42 -1.93 -3.82
N ILE A 42 2.30 -1.68 -4.52
CA ILE A 42 0.94 -1.97 -4.05
C ILE A 42 0.79 -3.45 -3.72
N THR A 43 1.25 -4.36 -4.60
CA THR A 43 1.21 -5.81 -4.34
C THR A 43 1.98 -6.20 -3.06
N ARG A 44 3.12 -5.54 -2.81
CA ARG A 44 3.92 -5.75 -1.60
C ARG A 44 3.20 -5.24 -0.36
N ILE A 45 2.55 -4.09 -0.43
CA ILE A 45 1.76 -3.55 0.69
C ILE A 45 0.58 -4.47 1.01
N VAL A 46 -0.17 -4.92 0.01
CA VAL A 46 -1.29 -5.86 0.24
C VAL A 46 -0.82 -7.15 0.92
N SER A 47 0.34 -7.66 0.52
CA SER A 47 0.95 -8.84 1.15
C SER A 47 1.43 -8.56 2.58
N LEU A 48 1.94 -7.34 2.83
CA LEU A 48 2.39 -6.90 4.16
C LEU A 48 1.22 -6.81 5.16
N LEU A 49 0.03 -6.42 4.71
CA LEU A 49 -1.13 -6.20 5.57
C LEU A 49 -1.48 -7.40 6.46
N SER A 50 -1.21 -8.64 6.06
CA SER A 50 -1.46 -9.81 6.92
C SER A 50 -0.47 -9.96 8.07
N ASN A 51 0.69 -9.32 7.98
CA ASN A 51 1.84 -9.54 8.86
C ASN A 51 2.09 -8.36 9.81
N VAL A 52 1.44 -7.22 9.59
CA VAL A 52 1.51 -6.03 10.45
C VAL A 52 0.33 -5.95 11.42
N ASP A 53 0.63 -5.47 12.62
CA ASP A 53 -0.25 -5.38 13.78
C ASP A 53 -0.53 -3.94 14.25
N SER A 54 0.18 -2.96 13.69
CA SER A 54 -0.02 -1.55 14.00
C SER A 54 0.15 -0.67 12.76
N VAL A 55 -0.37 0.56 12.85
CA VAL A 55 -0.15 1.59 11.83
C VAL A 55 1.34 1.90 11.67
N ASN A 56 2.12 1.87 12.76
CA ASN A 56 3.54 2.16 12.72
C ASN A 56 4.33 1.06 12.00
N THR A 57 4.02 -0.22 12.26
CA THR A 57 4.65 -1.34 11.54
C THR A 57 4.24 -1.39 10.07
N LEU A 58 3.02 -0.94 9.73
CA LEU A 58 2.63 -0.70 8.33
C LEU A 58 3.43 0.44 7.70
N SER A 59 3.59 1.57 8.40
CA SER A 59 4.30 2.75 7.89
C SER A 59 5.76 2.45 7.57
N ASP A 60 6.45 1.80 8.50
CA ASP A 60 7.84 1.35 8.31
C ASP A 60 7.98 0.41 7.11
N GLY A 61 7.06 -0.55 6.97
CA GLY A 61 7.07 -1.46 5.82
C GLY A 61 6.80 -0.76 4.48
N ILE A 62 5.90 0.24 4.44
CA ILE A 62 5.69 1.08 3.24
C ILE A 62 6.98 1.85 2.91
N ALA A 63 7.59 2.48 3.90
CA ALA A 63 8.83 3.22 3.73
C ALA A 63 9.95 2.34 3.15
N GLN A 64 10.10 1.12 3.66
CA GLN A 64 11.07 0.15 3.14
C GLN A 64 10.78 -0.30 1.70
N ILE A 65 9.50 -0.51 1.36
CA ILE A 65 9.08 -0.89 0.00
C ILE A 65 9.48 0.20 -0.99
N PHE A 66 9.12 1.46 -0.71
CA PHE A 66 9.42 2.58 -1.61
C PHE A 66 10.91 2.93 -1.64
N THR A 67 11.59 2.89 -0.50
CA THR A 67 13.06 3.10 -0.44
C THR A 67 13.83 2.06 -1.26
N LYS A 68 13.30 0.84 -1.39
CA LYS A 68 13.92 -0.19 -2.21
C LYS A 68 13.61 -0.02 -3.70
N ALA A 69 12.45 0.53 -4.04
CA ALA A 69 11.99 0.70 -5.41
C ALA A 69 12.63 1.93 -6.08
N PHE A 70 12.87 2.98 -5.30
CA PHE A 70 13.35 4.27 -5.78
C PHE A 70 14.70 4.62 -5.16
N ASP A 71 15.53 5.40 -5.86
CA ASP A 71 16.79 5.95 -5.33
C ASP A 71 16.55 7.08 -4.29
N TRP A 72 15.45 7.01 -3.55
CA TRP A 72 15.01 7.97 -2.54
C TRP A 72 14.75 7.23 -1.22
N SER A 73 15.24 7.77 -0.10
CA SER A 73 14.95 7.24 1.23
C SER A 73 13.64 7.76 1.80
N PHE A 74 12.66 6.87 2.01
CA PHE A 74 11.42 7.17 2.71
C PHE A 74 11.54 6.80 4.18
N SER A 75 11.01 7.64 5.06
CA SER A 75 10.98 7.45 6.50
C SER A 75 9.62 6.96 7.01
N LEU A 76 9.60 6.44 8.23
CA LEU A 76 8.38 6.07 8.92
C LEU A 76 7.43 7.26 9.03
N GLU A 77 7.94 8.45 9.35
CA GLU A 77 7.16 9.67 9.56
C GLU A 77 6.49 10.15 8.26
N GLU A 78 7.22 10.10 7.14
CA GLU A 78 6.72 10.46 5.81
C GLU A 78 5.61 9.51 5.34
N CYS A 79 5.75 8.21 5.62
CA CYS A 79 4.74 7.21 5.23
C CYS A 79 3.57 7.10 6.22
N LEU A 80 3.64 7.72 7.40
CA LEU A 80 2.64 7.54 8.45
C LEU A 80 1.24 8.02 8.06
N PRO A 81 1.07 9.15 7.35
CA PRO A 81 -0.24 9.57 6.85
C PRO A 81 -0.88 8.54 5.91
N VAL A 82 -0.15 8.03 4.92
CA VAL A 82 -0.70 7.05 3.97
C VAL A 82 -0.98 5.70 4.65
N ALA A 83 -0.11 5.28 5.58
CA ALA A 83 -0.31 4.08 6.39
C ALA A 83 -1.60 4.16 7.22
N ARG A 84 -1.92 5.31 7.82
CA ARG A 84 -3.18 5.50 8.56
C ARG A 84 -4.42 5.30 7.68
N ILE A 85 -4.40 5.84 6.47
CA ILE A 85 -5.52 5.73 5.53
C ILE A 85 -5.69 4.27 5.12
N ILE A 86 -4.61 3.60 4.70
CA ILE A 86 -4.63 2.18 4.32
C ILE A 86 -5.12 1.32 5.49
N TRP A 87 -4.62 1.57 6.71
CA TRP A 87 -5.03 0.82 7.90
C TRP A 87 -6.53 0.97 8.19
N ALA A 88 -7.03 2.20 8.11
CA ALA A 88 -8.45 2.48 8.33
C ALA A 88 -9.36 1.77 7.31
N GLU A 89 -9.01 1.83 6.02
CA GLU A 89 -9.84 1.28 4.95
C GLU A 89 -9.79 -0.25 4.85
N THR A 90 -8.71 -0.89 5.33
CA THR A 90 -8.48 -2.34 5.14
C THR A 90 -8.60 -3.20 6.41
N LYS A 91 -8.32 -2.66 7.61
CA LYS A 91 -8.32 -3.44 8.87
C LYS A 91 -9.54 -3.19 9.75
N GLN A 92 -10.18 -2.03 9.67
CA GLN A 92 -11.32 -1.70 10.55
C GLN A 92 -12.66 -2.33 10.11
N LYS A 93 -12.71 -2.98 8.94
CA LYS A 93 -13.89 -3.72 8.45
C LYS A 93 -13.90 -5.21 8.85
N LYS A 94 -13.12 -5.60 9.85
CA LYS A 94 -13.10 -6.97 10.39
C LYS A 94 -14.11 -7.17 11.52
#